data_AF-A0A7Y8G933-F1
#
_entry.id   AF-A0A7Y8G933-F1
#
_cell.length_a   1.000
_cell.length_b   1.000
_cell.length_c   1.000
_cell.angle_alpha   90.00
_cell.angle_beta   90.00
_cell.angle_gamma   90.00
#
_symmetry.space_group_name_H-M   'P 1'
#
loop_
_entity.id
_entity.type
_entity.pdbx_description
1 polymer ?
#
loop_
_entity_poly.entity_id
_entity_poly.type
_entity_poly.pdbx_seq_one_letter_code
_entity_poly.pdbx_strand_id
1 'polypeptide(L)'
;MQPIKTTMFLALLGALTGCGAISYHTIERPDPEGLTKFELQSSALRLDTAQTDPAAAVGGKQKAATAIATGDIVLTSVPTASSSHRYAIEATDHWWWKTTHLGVTKRPDTDLIQQLTVDTEDNRVKLIESAGAIGVTVVGMLFTEGGIKNSIPDAQALESELAATKGRADNKIPLSFAGGTIKGFLAVEKVPNDAIETQTFIDNYFSKGSDVLIYSACRKGTVELMVAGELKTWSVVVADPSYVQTIKIPEKGKLSSHAGCGVDSSSDPSSVASGAEVVNKLVAQTKAIIDAKEKAGTN
;
A
#
# COMPACT_ATOMS: atom_id res chain seq x y z
N MET A 1 59.50 -7.12 -19.27
CA MET A 1 58.90 -6.67 -17.98
C MET A 1 57.57 -6.04 -18.30
N GLN A 2 56.47 -6.71 -17.98
CA GLN A 2 55.09 -6.24 -18.22
C GLN A 2 54.52 -5.68 -16.90
N PRO A 3 53.85 -4.51 -16.91
CA PRO A 3 53.09 -4.07 -15.74
C PRO A 3 51.71 -4.75 -15.71
N ILE A 4 51.44 -5.41 -14.59
CA ILE A 4 50.15 -6.01 -14.23
C ILE A 4 49.15 -4.87 -14.03
N LYS A 5 48.09 -4.83 -14.85
CA LYS A 5 46.91 -4.00 -14.61
C LYS A 5 46.00 -4.72 -13.62
N THR A 6 46.07 -4.34 -12.35
CA THR A 6 45.14 -4.81 -11.33
C THR A 6 43.86 -3.99 -11.41
N THR A 7 42.80 -4.64 -11.87
CA THR A 7 41.44 -4.11 -11.96
C THR A 7 40.92 -3.80 -10.55
N MET A 8 40.79 -2.52 -10.23
CA MET A 8 40.09 -2.03 -9.05
C MET A 8 38.58 -2.04 -9.35
N PHE A 9 37.93 -3.17 -9.11
CA PHE A 9 36.47 -3.32 -9.11
C PHE A 9 36.10 -4.04 -7.80
N LEU A 10 36.14 -3.32 -6.69
CA LEU A 10 35.58 -3.79 -5.43
C LEU A 10 35.21 -2.57 -4.58
N ALA A 11 34.05 -2.64 -3.93
CA ALA A 11 33.48 -1.70 -2.96
C ALA A 11 32.64 -0.53 -3.49
N LEU A 12 31.44 -0.85 -4.01
CA LEU A 12 30.28 0.06 -3.92
C LEU A 12 28.99 -0.68 -3.52
N LEU A 13 29.11 -1.66 -2.62
CA LEU A 13 27.98 -2.44 -2.08
C LEU A 13 27.87 -2.37 -0.54
N GLY A 14 28.62 -1.47 0.10
CA GLY A 14 28.79 -1.42 1.57
C GLY A 14 28.18 -0.22 2.29
N ALA A 15 27.24 0.53 1.69
CA ALA A 15 26.68 1.74 2.31
C ALA A 15 25.14 1.82 2.25
N LEU A 16 24.46 0.67 2.31
CA LEU A 16 23.00 0.59 2.54
C LEU A 16 22.68 -0.14 3.86
N THR A 17 23.52 0.01 4.89
CA THR A 17 23.04 -0.12 6.28
C THR A 17 22.33 1.18 6.66
N GLY A 18 21.31 1.55 5.88
CA GLY A 18 20.43 2.67 6.16
C GLY A 18 19.55 2.30 7.35
N CYS A 19 19.43 3.23 8.29
CA CYS A 19 18.46 3.12 9.38
C CYS A 19 17.06 3.19 8.79
N GLY A 20 16.48 2.03 8.50
CA GLY A 20 15.10 1.89 8.03
C GLY A 20 14.10 2.68 8.89
N ALA A 21 12.93 2.93 8.34
CA ALA A 21 11.75 3.36 9.09
C ALA A 21 11.01 2.15 9.68
N ILE A 22 11.05 1.00 8.99
CA ILE A 22 10.33 -0.21 9.37
C ILE A 22 11.18 -1.48 9.22
N SER A 23 10.82 -2.52 9.99
CA SER A 23 11.27 -3.89 9.80
C SER A 23 10.10 -4.79 9.41
N TYR A 24 10.37 -5.82 8.59
CA TYR A 24 9.36 -6.79 8.16
C TYR A 24 9.54 -8.12 8.88
N HIS A 25 8.42 -8.76 9.22
CA HIS A 25 8.41 -10.05 9.89
C HIS A 25 7.44 -11.01 9.19
N THR A 26 7.86 -12.27 9.03
CA THR A 26 6.97 -13.37 8.67
C THR A 26 6.20 -13.83 9.90
N ILE A 27 4.92 -14.14 9.74
CA ILE A 27 4.06 -14.59 10.84
C ILE A 27 4.07 -16.12 10.90
N GLU A 28 5.10 -16.70 11.51
CA GLU A 28 5.20 -18.16 11.67
C GLU A 28 4.86 -18.64 13.09
N ARG A 29 4.72 -17.74 14.06
CA ARG A 29 4.54 -18.05 15.48
C ARG A 29 3.45 -17.18 16.12
N PRO A 30 2.93 -17.56 17.31
CA PRO A 30 2.21 -16.62 18.15
C PRO A 30 3.04 -15.33 18.28
N ASP A 31 2.37 -14.20 18.15
CA ASP A 31 2.94 -12.85 18.12
C ASP A 31 2.73 -12.21 19.50
N PRO A 32 3.66 -12.42 20.45
CA PRO A 32 3.57 -11.86 21.79
C PRO A 32 3.81 -10.35 21.82
N GLU A 33 4.45 -9.80 20.78
CA GLU A 33 4.84 -8.40 20.69
C GLU A 33 3.71 -7.51 20.13
N GLY A 34 2.68 -8.13 19.56
CA GLY A 34 1.52 -7.40 19.03
C GLY A 34 1.87 -6.60 17.78
N LEU A 35 2.74 -7.15 16.92
CA LEU A 35 3.23 -6.49 15.72
C LEU A 35 2.07 -6.08 14.79
N THR A 36 2.28 -5.02 14.01
CA THR A 36 1.23 -4.54 13.11
C THR A 36 1.14 -5.44 11.88
N LYS A 37 0.15 -6.34 11.90
CA LYS A 37 -0.09 -7.33 10.83
C LYS A 37 -0.83 -6.72 9.65
N PHE A 38 -0.45 -7.12 8.45
CA PHE A 38 -1.12 -6.79 7.21
C PHE A 38 -1.08 -7.93 6.19
N GLU A 39 -2.00 -7.89 5.23
CA GLU A 39 -2.02 -8.78 4.07
C GLU A 39 -1.75 -7.98 2.80
N LEU A 40 -1.12 -8.62 1.81
CA LEU A 40 -1.02 -8.04 0.47
C LEU A 40 -2.40 -8.01 -0.20
N GLN A 41 -2.63 -6.96 -0.99
CA GLN A 41 -3.87 -6.82 -1.76
C GLN A 41 -3.90 -7.82 -2.92
N SER A 42 -4.99 -8.55 -3.03
CA SER A 42 -5.40 -9.27 -4.23
C SER A 42 -6.59 -8.55 -4.86
N SER A 43 -7.02 -8.99 -6.04
CA SER A 43 -8.20 -8.46 -6.71
C SER A 43 -9.25 -9.53 -6.95
N ALA A 44 -10.51 -9.14 -6.80
CA ALA A 44 -11.64 -9.84 -7.39
C ALA A 44 -12.30 -8.93 -8.43
N LEU A 45 -12.82 -9.52 -9.50
CA LEU A 45 -13.66 -8.79 -10.45
C LEU A 45 -15.11 -8.97 -10.02
N ARG A 46 -15.82 -7.84 -9.85
CA ARG A 46 -17.24 -7.81 -9.54
C ARG A 46 -18.01 -7.31 -10.74
N LEU A 47 -19.04 -8.05 -11.14
CA LEU A 47 -19.95 -7.67 -12.20
C LEU A 47 -21.26 -7.16 -11.59
N ASP A 48 -21.55 -5.88 -11.78
CA ASP A 48 -22.77 -5.23 -11.34
C ASP A 48 -23.62 -4.76 -12.52
N THR A 49 -24.91 -4.51 -12.32
CA THR A 49 -25.75 -3.85 -13.30
C THR A 49 -25.68 -2.33 -13.10
N ALA A 50 -25.48 -1.55 -14.17
CA ALA A 50 -25.63 -0.11 -14.11
C ALA A 50 -27.12 0.24 -13.85
N GLN A 51 -27.37 1.14 -12.90
CA GLN A 51 -28.67 1.70 -12.43
C GLN A 51 -29.52 0.86 -11.45
N THR A 52 -30.27 1.44 -10.49
CA THR A 52 -30.75 2.82 -10.18
C THR A 52 -31.10 2.86 -8.66
N ASP A 53 -31.17 4.05 -8.07
CA ASP A 53 -31.69 4.41 -6.72
C ASP A 53 -32.01 3.28 -5.70
N PRO A 54 -31.47 3.34 -4.46
CA PRO A 54 -31.72 2.33 -3.41
C PRO A 54 -33.20 2.16 -3.03
N ALA A 55 -34.09 3.04 -3.47
CA ALA A 55 -35.54 2.97 -3.25
C ALA A 55 -36.28 1.92 -4.10
N ALA A 56 -35.68 1.36 -5.17
CA ALA A 56 -36.39 0.50 -6.13
C ALA A 56 -36.09 -1.02 -6.00
N ALA A 57 -35.45 -1.46 -4.90
CA ALA A 57 -34.98 -2.84 -4.72
C ALA A 57 -36.01 -3.78 -4.06
N VAL A 58 -37.30 -3.66 -4.40
CA VAL A 58 -38.34 -4.63 -4.01
C VAL A 58 -38.75 -5.40 -5.27
N GLY A 59 -37.95 -6.38 -5.68
CA GLY A 59 -38.22 -7.19 -6.88
C GLY A 59 -37.07 -8.12 -7.25
N GLY A 60 -36.99 -9.26 -6.57
CA GLY A 60 -35.90 -10.23 -6.67
C GLY A 60 -35.78 -10.95 -8.03
N LYS A 61 -34.55 -11.33 -8.37
CA LYS A 61 -34.08 -12.25 -9.44
C LYS A 61 -34.48 -11.94 -10.90
N GLN A 62 -35.70 -11.49 -11.19
CA GLN A 62 -36.13 -11.14 -12.55
C GLN A 62 -35.45 -9.87 -13.07
N LYS A 63 -35.21 -8.88 -12.20
CA LYS A 63 -34.61 -7.59 -12.59
C LYS A 63 -33.13 -7.72 -13.00
N ALA A 64 -32.38 -8.65 -12.42
CA ALA A 64 -30.99 -8.92 -12.80
C ALA A 64 -30.89 -9.51 -14.21
N ALA A 65 -31.78 -10.44 -14.58
CA ALA A 65 -31.82 -11.00 -15.92
C ALA A 65 -32.22 -9.96 -16.99
N THR A 66 -33.11 -9.02 -16.66
CA THR A 66 -33.52 -7.93 -17.56
C THR A 66 -32.43 -6.87 -17.73
N ALA A 67 -31.70 -6.51 -16.65
CA ALA A 67 -30.59 -5.57 -16.73
C ALA A 67 -29.38 -6.14 -17.51
N ILE A 68 -29.14 -7.46 -17.40
CA ILE A 68 -28.17 -8.17 -18.26
C ILE A 68 -28.60 -8.12 -19.74
N ALA A 69 -29.92 -8.12 -20.01
CA ALA A 69 -30.45 -8.02 -21.37
C ALA A 69 -30.44 -6.59 -21.95
N THR A 70 -30.42 -5.54 -21.11
CA THR A 70 -30.37 -4.14 -21.56
C THR A 70 -28.95 -3.58 -21.71
N GLY A 71 -27.92 -4.33 -21.30
CA GLY A 71 -26.51 -3.99 -21.57
C GLY A 71 -25.88 -3.00 -20.59
N ASP A 72 -26.59 -2.58 -19.54
CA ASP A 72 -26.07 -1.71 -18.50
C ASP A 72 -25.36 -2.57 -17.45
N ILE A 73 -24.08 -2.87 -17.69
CA ILE A 73 -23.25 -3.68 -16.79
C ILE A 73 -21.96 -2.90 -16.48
N VAL A 74 -21.61 -2.86 -15.19
CA VAL A 74 -20.38 -2.25 -14.67
C VAL A 74 -19.50 -3.36 -14.13
N LEU A 75 -18.29 -3.45 -14.67
CA LEU A 75 -17.26 -4.33 -14.13
C LEU A 75 -16.31 -3.51 -13.26
N THR A 76 -16.13 -3.93 -12.00
CA THR A 76 -15.25 -3.24 -11.06
C THR A 76 -14.20 -4.21 -10.51
N SER A 77 -12.94 -3.79 -10.46
CA SER A 77 -11.89 -4.48 -9.69
C SER A 77 -12.03 -4.07 -8.23
N VAL A 78 -12.36 -5.03 -7.37
CA VAL A 78 -12.49 -4.81 -5.93
C VAL A 78 -11.30 -5.42 -5.19
N PRO A 79 -10.78 -4.75 -4.17
CA PRO A 79 -9.67 -5.25 -3.40
C PRO A 79 -10.11 -6.42 -2.52
N THR A 80 -9.29 -7.44 -2.46
CA THR A 80 -9.45 -8.61 -1.58
C THR A 80 -8.14 -8.86 -0.86
N ALA A 81 -8.18 -9.55 0.27
CA ALA A 81 -6.96 -9.83 1.02
C ALA A 81 -6.35 -11.17 0.57
N SER A 82 -5.03 -11.17 0.34
CA SER A 82 -4.30 -12.40 -0.01
C SER A 82 -3.96 -13.17 1.25
N SER A 83 -4.70 -14.25 1.50
CA SER A 83 -4.50 -15.12 2.65
C SER A 83 -3.12 -15.80 2.68
N SER A 84 -2.46 -15.90 1.52
CA SER A 84 -1.14 -16.52 1.37
C SER A 84 0.03 -15.56 1.64
N HIS A 85 -0.23 -14.25 1.69
CA HIS A 85 0.82 -13.22 1.83
C HIS A 85 0.51 -12.30 3.00
N ARG A 86 0.67 -12.85 4.22
CA ARG A 86 0.46 -12.15 5.49
C ARG A 86 1.78 -11.86 6.18
N TYR A 87 1.99 -10.60 6.57
CA TYR A 87 3.23 -10.12 7.17
C TYR A 87 2.95 -9.20 8.35
N ALA A 88 4.00 -8.84 9.09
CA ALA A 88 3.93 -7.79 10.09
C ALA A 88 5.02 -6.74 9.85
N ILE A 89 4.70 -5.49 10.20
CA ILE A 89 5.66 -4.39 10.26
C ILE A 89 5.85 -3.92 11.70
N GLU A 90 7.07 -3.52 11.99
CA GLU A 90 7.48 -2.84 13.22
C GLU A 90 8.19 -1.54 12.87
N ALA A 91 8.00 -0.51 13.67
CA ALA A 91 8.79 0.71 13.56
C ALA A 91 10.22 0.45 14.05
N THR A 92 11.22 0.92 13.30
CA THR A 92 12.61 0.83 13.76
C THR A 92 13.05 2.13 14.41
N ASP A 93 13.27 2.06 15.72
CA ASP A 93 13.83 3.13 16.53
C ASP A 93 15.35 3.03 16.60
N HIS A 94 16.01 4.18 16.64
CA HIS A 94 17.43 4.25 16.96
C HIS A 94 17.60 4.81 18.36
N TRP A 95 18.20 4.00 19.24
CA TRP A 95 18.24 4.14 20.69
C TRP A 95 18.71 5.49 21.27
N TRP A 96 19.20 6.44 20.47
CA TRP A 96 19.65 7.75 20.95
C TRP A 96 19.25 8.98 20.11
N TRP A 97 18.59 8.84 18.94
CA TRP A 97 18.34 10.02 18.08
C TRP A 97 17.15 9.92 17.12
N LYS A 98 16.50 8.77 16.94
CA LYS A 98 15.38 8.62 16.00
C LYS A 98 14.27 7.80 16.65
N THR A 99 13.07 8.36 16.71
CA THR A 99 11.86 7.62 17.09
C THR A 99 10.90 7.65 15.91
N THR A 100 10.46 6.49 15.46
CA THR A 100 9.52 6.35 14.34
C THR A 100 8.17 5.90 14.88
N HIS A 101 7.13 6.71 14.68
CA HIS A 101 5.76 6.34 15.02
C HIS A 101 5.01 5.93 13.76
N LEU A 102 4.39 4.75 13.81
CA LEU A 102 3.55 4.24 12.73
C LEU A 102 2.08 4.20 13.17
N GLY A 103 1.21 4.78 12.36
CA GLY A 103 -0.24 4.64 12.50
C GLY A 103 -0.81 3.90 11.29
N VAL A 104 -1.34 2.69 11.49
CA VAL A 104 -1.94 1.90 10.42
C VAL A 104 -3.46 1.91 10.53
N THR A 105 -4.12 2.38 9.48
CA THR A 105 -5.56 2.24 9.29
C THR A 105 -5.82 1.08 8.33
N LYS A 106 -6.63 0.12 8.77
CA LYS A 106 -7.04 -1.03 7.95
C LYS A 106 -8.36 -0.75 7.24
N ARG A 107 -8.57 -1.42 6.11
CA ARG A 107 -9.90 -1.46 5.49
C ARG A 107 -10.85 -2.26 6.37
N PRO A 108 -12.14 -1.86 6.46
CA PRO A 108 -13.14 -2.61 7.21
C PRO A 108 -13.14 -4.09 6.84
N ASP A 109 -13.25 -4.95 7.85
CA ASP A 109 -13.35 -6.41 7.71
C ASP A 109 -12.18 -7.12 7.01
N THR A 110 -11.01 -6.48 6.90
CA THR A 110 -9.81 -7.07 6.27
C THR A 110 -8.52 -6.67 6.98
N ASP A 111 -7.43 -7.43 6.76
CA ASP A 111 -6.07 -7.05 7.18
C ASP A 111 -5.33 -6.20 6.12
N LEU A 112 -6.05 -5.57 5.18
CA LEU A 112 -5.46 -4.70 4.18
C LEU A 112 -5.17 -3.31 4.74
N ILE A 113 -3.94 -2.81 4.51
CA ILE A 113 -3.59 -1.42 4.82
C ILE A 113 -4.37 -0.49 3.89
N GLN A 114 -5.23 0.35 4.48
CA GLN A 114 -5.85 1.47 3.77
C GLN A 114 -4.94 2.70 3.79
N GLN A 115 -4.32 2.96 4.95
CA GLN A 115 -3.45 4.10 5.15
C GLN A 115 -2.34 3.74 6.15
N LEU A 116 -1.11 4.16 5.85
CA LEU A 116 0.01 4.15 6.77
C LEU A 116 0.45 5.60 7.01
N THR A 117 0.34 6.05 8.26
CA THR A 117 0.84 7.35 8.72
C THR A 117 2.19 7.13 9.37
N VAL A 118 3.18 7.93 9.00
CA VAL A 118 4.53 7.85 9.55
C VAL A 118 4.91 9.20 10.13
N ASP A 119 5.40 9.19 11.36
CA ASP A 119 5.98 10.35 12.02
C ASP A 119 7.35 9.97 12.58
N THR A 120 8.40 10.33 11.86
CA THR A 120 9.79 10.13 12.30
C THR A 120 10.27 11.39 12.98
N GLU A 121 10.58 11.29 14.26
CA GLU A 121 11.10 12.40 15.03
C GLU A 121 12.61 12.26 15.23
N ASP A 122 13.37 13.26 14.77
CA ASP A 122 14.80 13.38 15.08
C ASP A 122 14.96 14.00 16.48
N ASN A 123 15.36 13.19 17.44
CA ASN A 123 15.52 13.58 18.83
C ASN A 123 16.73 14.51 19.05
N ARG A 124 17.53 14.83 18.03
CA ARG A 124 18.61 15.84 18.13
C ARG A 124 18.08 17.24 18.40
N VAL A 125 16.81 17.50 18.10
CA VAL A 125 16.14 18.80 18.31
C VAL A 125 15.06 18.73 19.40
N LYS A 126 14.79 17.55 19.98
CA LYS A 126 13.81 17.35 21.07
C LYS A 126 14.32 17.80 22.46
N LEU A 127 14.82 19.01 22.51
CA LEU A 127 14.70 19.84 23.70
C LEU A 127 14.04 21.15 23.28
N ILE A 128 12.79 21.09 22.81
CA ILE A 128 11.75 22.13 22.87
C ILE A 128 10.47 21.57 22.20
N GLU A 129 9.36 21.66 22.94
CA GLU A 129 7.96 21.52 22.50
C GLU A 129 7.38 20.11 22.28
N SER A 130 7.37 19.34 23.36
CA SER A 130 6.32 18.35 23.63
C SER A 130 5.01 19.05 23.99
N ALA A 131 4.06 19.17 23.05
CA ALA A 131 2.61 19.09 23.26
C ALA A 131 1.85 19.53 22.00
N GLY A 132 1.07 18.62 21.43
CA GLY A 132 -0.12 19.01 20.65
C GLY A 132 -0.11 18.62 19.18
N ALA A 133 -0.43 17.36 18.89
CA ALA A 133 -1.21 16.97 17.70
C ALA A 133 -1.75 15.53 17.86
N ILE A 134 -2.52 15.26 18.91
CA ILE A 134 -3.48 14.15 18.88
C ILE A 134 -4.78 14.74 18.35
N GLY A 135 -5.16 14.35 17.14
CA GLY A 135 -6.38 14.83 16.49
C GLY A 135 -6.59 14.20 15.13
N VAL A 136 -6.83 12.89 15.08
CA VAL A 136 -7.46 12.29 13.90
C VAL A 136 -8.97 12.44 14.08
N THR A 137 -9.54 13.46 13.44
CA THR A 137 -10.98 13.60 13.27
C THR A 137 -11.46 12.45 12.39
N VAL A 138 -12.18 11.50 12.98
CA VAL A 138 -12.97 10.52 12.23
C VAL A 138 -14.06 11.30 11.48
N VAL A 139 -13.85 11.55 10.19
CA VAL A 139 -14.91 12.02 9.31
C VAL A 139 -15.81 10.82 9.04
N GLY A 140 -17.06 10.93 9.50
CA GLY A 140 -18.07 9.88 9.43
C GLY A 140 -18.28 9.40 8.00
N MET A 141 -17.89 8.16 7.74
CA MET A 141 -18.54 7.35 6.71
C MET A 141 -19.96 7.07 7.20
N LEU A 142 -20.94 7.64 6.52
CA LEU A 142 -22.34 7.26 6.64
C LEU A 142 -22.46 5.78 6.24
N PHE A 143 -22.52 4.89 7.23
CA PHE A 143 -23.05 3.56 7.05
C PHE A 143 -24.57 3.67 7.02
N THR A 144 -25.16 3.56 5.84
CA THR A 144 -26.56 3.19 5.71
C THR A 144 -26.66 1.69 5.96
N GLU A 145 -27.04 1.32 7.18
CA GLU A 145 -27.58 -0.01 7.48
C GLU A 145 -28.96 -0.15 6.82
N GLY A 146 -28.96 -0.37 5.51
CA GLY A 146 -30.10 -0.88 4.77
C GLY A 146 -29.89 -2.36 4.55
N GLY A 147 -30.52 -3.20 5.37
CA GLY A 147 -30.60 -4.64 5.11
C GLY A 147 -31.34 -4.90 3.80
N ILE A 148 -30.61 -5.02 2.69
CA ILE A 148 -31.12 -5.48 1.41
C ILE A 148 -30.71 -6.95 1.25
N LYS A 149 -31.63 -7.86 1.55
CA LYS A 149 -31.56 -9.23 1.01
C LYS A 149 -31.96 -9.18 -0.46
N ASN A 150 -31.02 -8.94 -1.38
CA ASN A 150 -31.19 -9.16 -2.82
C ASN A 150 -29.86 -9.57 -3.46
N SER A 151 -29.94 -10.46 -4.45
CA SER A 151 -28.86 -11.19 -5.14
C SER A 151 -27.44 -10.67 -4.95
N ILE A 152 -26.57 -11.51 -4.36
CA ILE A 152 -25.13 -11.26 -4.27
C ILE A 152 -24.59 -10.95 -5.68
N PRO A 153 -23.94 -9.79 -5.90
CA PRO A 153 -23.25 -9.53 -7.16
C PRO A 153 -22.19 -10.60 -7.38
N ASP A 154 -22.10 -11.14 -8.59
CA ASP A 154 -21.17 -12.23 -8.87
C ASP A 154 -19.73 -11.68 -8.88
N ALA A 155 -18.89 -12.23 -8.03
CA ALA A 155 -17.52 -11.80 -7.82
C ALA A 155 -16.57 -12.99 -7.96
N GLN A 156 -15.56 -12.86 -8.81
CA GLN A 156 -14.56 -13.89 -9.04
C GLN A 156 -13.21 -13.41 -8.50
N ALA A 157 -12.67 -14.14 -7.52
CA ALA A 157 -11.32 -13.90 -7.00
C ALA A 157 -10.27 -14.29 -8.05
N LEU A 158 -9.21 -13.49 -8.17
CA LEU A 158 -8.18 -13.69 -9.20
C LEU A 158 -6.86 -14.28 -8.68
N GLU A 159 -6.69 -14.41 -7.36
CA GLU A 159 -5.38 -14.75 -6.75
C GLU A 159 -4.78 -16.04 -7.32
N SER A 160 -5.53 -17.15 -7.27
CA SER A 160 -5.07 -18.46 -7.74
C SER A 160 -4.82 -18.48 -9.25
N GLU A 161 -5.65 -17.78 -10.00
CA GLU A 161 -5.53 -17.70 -11.45
C GLU A 161 -4.32 -16.86 -11.88
N LEU A 162 -4.08 -15.72 -11.23
CA LEU A 162 -2.89 -14.88 -11.44
C LEU A 162 -1.62 -15.66 -11.14
N ALA A 163 -1.56 -16.38 -10.01
CA ALA A 163 -0.45 -17.26 -9.69
C ALA A 163 -0.22 -18.35 -10.77
N ALA A 164 -1.31 -18.91 -11.31
CA ALA A 164 -1.25 -19.91 -12.38
C ALA A 164 -0.86 -19.35 -13.76
N THR A 165 -0.88 -18.03 -13.97
CA THR A 165 -0.36 -17.42 -15.20
C THR A 165 1.17 -17.45 -15.30
N LYS A 166 1.87 -17.69 -14.18
CA LYS A 166 3.34 -17.82 -14.14
C LYS A 166 3.78 -18.98 -15.05
N GLY A 167 4.28 -18.64 -16.24
CA GLY A 167 4.76 -19.61 -17.24
C GLY A 167 3.77 -20.01 -18.32
N ARG A 168 2.56 -19.43 -18.37
CA ARG A 168 1.65 -19.59 -19.52
C ARG A 168 2.07 -18.69 -20.68
N ALA A 169 1.91 -19.19 -21.90
CA ALA A 169 2.11 -18.39 -23.11
C ALA A 169 0.93 -17.42 -23.34
N ASP A 170 -0.26 -17.79 -22.85
CA ASP A 170 -1.47 -17.00 -22.87
C ASP A 170 -1.75 -16.41 -21.47
N ASN A 171 -1.54 -15.11 -21.31
CA ASN A 171 -1.90 -14.38 -20.08
C ASN A 171 -3.42 -14.17 -19.94
N LYS A 172 -4.23 -15.17 -20.33
CA LYS A 172 -5.68 -15.11 -20.31
C LYS A 172 -6.22 -15.94 -19.15
N ILE A 173 -6.97 -15.29 -18.28
CA ILE A 173 -7.66 -15.91 -17.15
C ILE A 173 -9.12 -16.09 -17.55
N PRO A 174 -9.68 -17.31 -17.53
CA PRO A 174 -11.09 -17.51 -17.84
C PRO A 174 -11.97 -16.86 -16.78
N LEU A 175 -12.98 -16.12 -17.23
CA LEU A 175 -13.97 -15.49 -16.38
C LEU A 175 -15.34 -16.12 -16.58
N SER A 176 -16.07 -16.29 -15.48
CA SER A 176 -17.40 -16.86 -15.46
C SER A 176 -18.26 -16.16 -14.42
N PHE A 177 -19.31 -15.48 -14.87
CA PHE A 177 -20.28 -14.81 -14.02
C PHE A 177 -21.71 -15.32 -14.29
N ALA A 178 -22.63 -14.94 -13.41
CA ALA A 178 -24.03 -15.37 -13.39
C ALA A 178 -24.18 -16.90 -13.51
N GLY A 179 -23.41 -17.65 -12.73
CA GLY A 179 -23.45 -19.12 -12.72
C GLY A 179 -23.03 -19.75 -14.06
N GLY A 180 -22.20 -19.06 -14.85
CA GLY A 180 -21.71 -19.54 -16.15
C GLY A 180 -22.46 -18.99 -17.35
N THR A 181 -23.44 -18.12 -17.16
CA THR A 181 -24.21 -17.50 -18.25
C THR A 181 -23.38 -16.46 -19.00
N ILE A 182 -22.53 -15.72 -18.28
CA ILE A 182 -21.62 -14.72 -18.84
C ILE A 182 -20.21 -15.29 -18.77
N LYS A 183 -19.57 -15.45 -19.93
CA LYS A 183 -18.21 -16.01 -20.03
C LYS A 183 -17.31 -15.09 -20.80
N GLY A 184 -16.03 -15.20 -20.51
CA GLY A 184 -15.00 -14.53 -21.27
C GLY A 184 -13.64 -14.70 -20.64
N PHE A 185 -12.78 -13.70 -20.80
CA PHE A 185 -11.44 -13.76 -20.26
C PHE A 185 -10.93 -12.40 -19.80
N LEU A 186 -10.05 -12.42 -18.81
CA LEU A 186 -9.18 -11.32 -18.44
C LEU A 186 -7.82 -11.57 -19.09
N ALA A 187 -7.43 -10.73 -20.04
CA ALA A 187 -6.07 -10.67 -20.55
C ALA A 187 -5.25 -9.75 -19.65
N VAL A 188 -4.26 -10.27 -18.92
CA VAL A 188 -3.41 -9.48 -18.03
C VAL A 188 -2.09 -9.14 -18.73
N GLU A 189 -1.67 -7.89 -18.62
CA GLU A 189 -0.37 -7.44 -19.11
C GLU A 189 0.78 -8.10 -18.33
N LYS A 190 2.01 -7.92 -18.84
CA LYS A 190 3.21 -8.34 -18.11
C LYS A 190 3.28 -7.62 -16.76
N VAL A 191 3.93 -8.28 -15.80
CA VAL A 191 4.26 -7.68 -14.52
C VAL A 191 5.09 -6.40 -14.75
N PRO A 192 4.84 -5.30 -14.02
CA PRO A 192 5.66 -4.09 -14.12
C PRO A 192 7.16 -4.37 -13.96
N ASN A 193 8.01 -3.63 -14.66
CA ASN A 193 9.45 -3.86 -14.69
C ASN A 193 10.15 -3.62 -13.34
N ASP A 194 9.54 -2.83 -12.47
CA ASP A 194 10.01 -2.49 -11.11
C ASP A 194 9.46 -3.43 -10.04
N ALA A 195 8.60 -4.39 -10.41
CA ALA A 195 8.08 -5.36 -9.47
C ALA A 195 9.08 -6.50 -9.22
N ILE A 196 9.11 -6.96 -7.98
CA ILE A 196 9.99 -8.03 -7.50
C ILE A 196 9.10 -9.21 -7.10
N GLU A 197 9.49 -10.43 -7.42
CA GLU A 197 8.76 -11.60 -6.91
C GLU A 197 8.71 -11.58 -5.38
N THR A 198 7.52 -11.78 -4.81
CA THR A 198 7.30 -11.58 -3.36
C THR A 198 8.22 -12.43 -2.50
N GLN A 199 8.39 -13.72 -2.86
CA GLN A 199 9.31 -14.60 -2.14
C GLN A 199 10.76 -14.13 -2.25
N THR A 200 11.17 -13.69 -3.44
CA THR A 200 12.51 -13.12 -3.64
C THR A 200 12.70 -11.86 -2.79
N PHE A 201 11.67 -11.02 -2.64
CA PHE A 201 11.75 -9.86 -1.78
C PHE A 201 11.92 -10.26 -0.30
N ILE A 202 11.13 -11.23 0.16
CA ILE A 202 11.20 -11.75 1.54
C ILE A 202 12.61 -12.28 1.83
N ASP A 203 13.11 -13.18 1.00
CA ASP A 203 14.37 -13.89 1.24
C ASP A 203 15.58 -12.93 1.32
N ASN A 204 15.52 -11.79 0.61
CA ASN A 204 16.65 -10.87 0.46
C ASN A 204 16.57 -9.60 1.32
N TYR A 205 15.36 -9.16 1.68
CA TYR A 205 15.12 -7.82 2.23
C TYR A 205 14.33 -7.78 3.54
N PHE A 206 13.57 -8.82 3.92
CA PHE A 206 12.74 -8.76 5.13
C PHE A 206 13.53 -8.62 6.43
N SER A 207 14.73 -9.21 6.51
CA SER A 207 15.58 -9.18 7.71
C SER A 207 16.37 -7.87 7.90
N LYS A 208 16.13 -6.87 7.06
CA LYS A 208 16.84 -5.57 7.10
C LYS A 208 15.83 -4.45 7.34
N GLY A 209 16.24 -3.44 8.10
CA GLY A 209 15.48 -2.19 8.17
C GLY A 209 15.26 -1.63 6.76
N SER A 210 14.05 -1.16 6.50
CA SER A 210 13.58 -0.70 5.20
C SER A 210 12.98 0.70 5.30
N ASP A 211 13.24 1.54 4.30
CA ASP A 211 12.60 2.85 4.11
C ASP A 211 11.48 2.78 3.05
N VAL A 212 11.06 1.57 2.68
CA VAL A 212 9.99 1.35 1.70
C VAL A 212 8.89 0.48 2.26
N LEU A 213 7.64 0.84 1.93
CA LEU A 213 6.46 0.01 2.11
C LEU A 213 6.29 -0.86 0.86
N ILE A 214 6.05 -2.15 1.03
CA ILE A 214 5.67 -3.06 -0.05
C ILE A 214 4.15 -3.06 -0.25
N TYR A 215 3.74 -3.18 -1.50
CA TYR A 215 2.37 -3.45 -1.90
C TYR A 215 2.36 -4.36 -3.11
N SER A 216 1.24 -5.03 -3.39
CA SER A 216 1.12 -5.94 -4.53
C SER A 216 1.33 -5.23 -5.85
N ALA A 217 1.99 -5.89 -6.80
CA ALA A 217 2.24 -5.31 -8.10
C ALA A 217 0.93 -5.05 -8.85
N CYS A 218 0.81 -3.86 -9.44
CA CYS A 218 -0.39 -3.47 -10.18
C CYS A 218 -0.27 -3.83 -11.65
N ARG A 219 -1.03 -4.84 -12.07
CA ARG A 219 -1.07 -5.28 -13.47
C ARG A 219 -2.29 -4.69 -14.15
N LYS A 220 -2.09 -4.09 -15.32
CA LYS A 220 -3.20 -3.70 -16.20
C LYS A 220 -3.76 -4.94 -16.87
N GLY A 221 -5.06 -4.93 -17.15
CA GLY A 221 -5.69 -5.99 -17.88
C GLY A 221 -6.92 -5.52 -18.65
N THR A 222 -7.27 -6.31 -19.65
CA THR A 222 -8.44 -6.12 -20.48
C THR A 222 -9.39 -7.28 -20.27
N VAL A 223 -10.60 -6.98 -19.82
CA VAL A 223 -11.65 -7.96 -19.63
C VAL A 223 -12.55 -7.95 -20.85
N GLU A 224 -12.76 -9.11 -21.44
CA GLU A 224 -13.65 -9.34 -22.57
C GLU A 224 -14.72 -10.34 -22.15
N LEU A 225 -16.00 -9.95 -22.16
CA LEU A 225 -17.14 -10.81 -21.81
C LEU A 225 -18.18 -10.80 -22.92
N MET A 226 -18.77 -11.96 -23.19
CA MET A 226 -19.96 -12.07 -24.04
C MET A 226 -21.22 -11.86 -23.19
N VAL A 227 -21.94 -10.76 -23.44
CA VAL A 227 -23.16 -10.37 -22.72
C VAL A 227 -24.29 -10.22 -23.74
N ALA A 228 -25.35 -11.01 -23.61
CA ALA A 228 -26.50 -10.96 -24.52
C ALA A 228 -26.14 -11.06 -26.03
N GLY A 229 -25.04 -11.74 -26.36
CA GLY A 229 -24.54 -11.89 -27.73
C GLY A 229 -23.60 -10.77 -28.20
N GLU A 230 -23.38 -9.73 -27.40
CA GLU A 230 -22.43 -8.65 -27.67
C GLU A 230 -21.13 -8.86 -26.88
N LEU A 231 -19.99 -8.61 -27.51
CA LEU A 231 -18.69 -8.58 -26.83
C LEU A 231 -18.51 -7.23 -26.15
N LYS A 232 -18.36 -7.24 -24.82
CA LYS A 232 -18.06 -6.05 -24.03
C LYS A 232 -16.64 -6.09 -23.47
N THR A 233 -16.01 -4.92 -23.43
CA THR A 233 -14.60 -4.79 -23.04
C THR A 233 -14.42 -3.73 -21.96
N TRP A 234 -13.62 -4.05 -20.94
CA TRP A 234 -13.26 -3.13 -19.86
C TRP A 234 -11.75 -3.15 -19.61
N SER A 235 -11.18 -1.97 -19.36
CA SER A 235 -9.82 -1.85 -18.82
C SER A 235 -9.88 -1.90 -17.30
N VAL A 236 -9.10 -2.80 -16.71
CA VAL A 236 -9.04 -2.99 -15.26
C VAL A 236 -7.58 -2.96 -14.78
N VAL A 237 -7.39 -2.66 -13.50
CA VAL A 237 -6.12 -2.86 -12.81
C VAL A 237 -6.35 -3.91 -11.72
N VAL A 238 -5.48 -4.92 -11.70
CA VAL A 238 -5.54 -6.03 -10.76
C VAL A 238 -4.25 -6.09 -9.95
N ALA A 239 -4.40 -6.31 -8.65
CA ALA A 239 -3.30 -6.51 -7.72
C ALA A 239 -2.84 -7.98 -7.78
N ASP A 240 -1.57 -8.20 -8.07
CA ASP A 240 -0.95 -9.52 -8.13
C ASP A 240 -0.02 -9.70 -6.92
N PRO A 241 -0.44 -10.43 -5.87
CA PRO A 241 0.34 -10.55 -4.64
C PRO A 241 1.58 -11.45 -4.79
N SER A 242 1.75 -12.14 -5.93
CA SER A 242 2.95 -12.92 -6.24
C SER A 242 4.16 -12.04 -6.54
N TYR A 243 3.93 -10.74 -6.78
CA TYR A 243 4.95 -9.73 -6.99
C TYR A 243 4.66 -8.51 -6.11
N VAL A 244 5.70 -7.86 -5.63
CA VAL A 244 5.60 -6.62 -4.86
C VAL A 244 6.24 -5.46 -5.61
N GLN A 245 5.62 -4.30 -5.51
CA GLN A 245 6.24 -3.01 -5.78
C GLN A 245 6.53 -2.32 -4.45
N THR A 246 7.42 -1.34 -4.50
CA THR A 246 7.85 -0.62 -3.30
C THR A 246 7.54 0.87 -3.45
N ILE A 247 7.17 1.51 -2.35
CA ILE A 247 7.03 2.96 -2.28
C ILE A 247 7.83 3.48 -1.09
N LYS A 248 8.58 4.56 -1.31
CA LYS A 248 9.36 5.20 -0.24
C LYS A 248 8.44 5.74 0.84
N ILE A 249 8.73 5.36 2.07
CA ILE A 249 8.07 5.88 3.26
C ILE A 249 8.55 7.33 3.48
N PRO A 250 7.64 8.31 3.56
CA PRO A 250 8.04 9.67 3.91
C PRO A 250 8.51 9.73 5.36
N GLU A 251 9.46 10.61 5.66
CA GLU A 251 9.91 10.84 7.05
C GLU A 251 8.76 11.31 7.94
N LYS A 252 7.87 12.14 7.37
CA LYS A 252 6.62 12.57 7.98
C LYS A 252 5.53 12.65 6.92
N GLY A 253 4.40 12.00 7.13
CA GLY A 253 3.26 12.07 6.21
C GLY A 253 2.46 10.78 6.16
N LYS A 254 1.82 10.53 5.01
CA LYS A 254 0.84 9.45 4.84
C LYS A 254 1.01 8.74 3.50
N LEU A 255 0.95 7.41 3.56
CA LEU A 255 0.77 6.53 2.41
C LEU A 255 -0.69 6.06 2.35
N SER A 256 -1.33 6.11 1.19
CA SER A 256 -2.75 5.75 1.01
C SER A 256 -2.93 4.72 -0.11
N SER A 257 -3.58 3.60 0.20
CA SER A 257 -3.81 2.51 -0.76
C SER A 257 -5.08 2.73 -1.59
N HIS A 258 -4.95 2.62 -2.91
CA HIS A 258 -6.07 2.71 -3.85
C HIS A 258 -6.96 1.48 -3.81
N ALA A 259 -8.26 1.66 -4.08
CA ALA A 259 -9.22 0.55 -4.11
C ALA A 259 -8.89 -0.48 -5.21
N GLY A 260 -8.45 -0.03 -6.39
CA GLY A 260 -8.09 -0.92 -7.51
C GLY A 260 -6.74 -1.62 -7.28
N CYS A 261 -5.67 -0.84 -7.17
CA CYS A 261 -4.32 -1.26 -6.81
C CYS A 261 -3.43 0.00 -6.71
N GLY A 262 -2.36 -0.07 -5.92
CA GLY A 262 -1.34 0.97 -5.84
C GLY A 262 -1.42 1.79 -4.56
N VAL A 263 -0.38 2.58 -4.32
CA VAL A 263 -0.23 3.40 -3.12
C VAL A 263 0.28 4.78 -3.52
N ASP A 264 -0.34 5.83 -2.99
CA ASP A 264 0.16 7.20 -3.10
C ASP A 264 0.89 7.60 -1.83
N SER A 265 1.88 8.50 -1.98
CA SER A 265 2.59 9.11 -0.86
C SER A 265 2.30 10.61 -0.79
N SER A 266 2.04 11.08 0.43
CA SER A 266 1.98 12.50 0.77
C SER A 266 3.00 12.75 1.88
N SER A 267 3.77 13.82 1.72
CA SER A 267 4.75 14.25 2.72
C SER A 267 4.26 15.54 3.36
N ASP A 268 4.29 15.57 4.69
CA ASP A 268 4.10 16.82 5.42
C ASP A 268 5.42 17.61 5.37
N PRO A 269 5.39 18.95 5.47
CA PRO A 269 6.61 19.74 5.57
C PRO A 269 7.46 19.19 6.71
N SER A 270 8.66 18.71 6.36
CA SER A 270 9.58 18.12 7.31
C SER A 270 9.98 19.20 8.32
N SER A 271 9.76 18.95 9.62
CA SER A 271 10.41 19.73 10.69
C SER A 271 11.91 19.43 10.79
N VAL A 272 12.46 18.71 9.82
CA VAL A 272 13.88 18.46 9.66
C VAL A 272 14.50 19.80 9.30
N ALA A 273 14.98 20.48 10.35
CA ALA A 273 15.80 21.66 10.21
C ALA A 273 16.89 21.34 9.19
N SER A 274 16.91 22.06 8.09
CA SER A 274 18.08 22.04 7.20
C SER A 274 19.32 22.27 8.08
N GLY A 275 20.48 21.70 7.76
CA GLY A 275 21.70 21.90 8.56
C GLY A 275 21.99 23.39 8.85
N ALA A 276 21.49 24.29 7.99
CA ALA A 276 21.50 25.73 8.17
C ALA A 276 20.58 26.24 9.31
N GLU A 277 19.39 25.68 9.52
CA GLU A 277 18.51 26.03 10.65
C GLU A 277 19.06 25.58 11.99
N VAL A 278 19.69 24.40 12.06
CA VAL A 278 20.38 23.92 13.26
C VAL A 278 21.55 24.84 13.61
N VAL A 279 22.36 25.21 12.60
CA VAL A 279 23.48 26.16 12.78
C VAL A 279 22.97 27.55 13.16
N ASN A 280 21.91 28.05 12.54
CA ASN A 280 21.34 29.36 12.88
C ASN A 280 20.76 29.39 14.30
N LYS A 281 20.10 28.32 14.76
CA LYS A 281 19.64 28.21 16.16
C LYS A 281 20.80 28.09 17.14
N LEU A 282 21.88 27.37 16.78
CA LEU A 282 23.09 27.27 17.61
C LEU A 282 23.81 28.64 17.73
N VAL A 283 23.89 29.39 16.63
CA VAL A 283 24.44 30.75 16.59
C VAL A 283 23.57 31.71 17.40
N ALA A 284 22.24 31.59 17.32
CA ALA A 284 21.31 32.40 18.11
C ALA A 284 21.43 32.10 19.63
N GLN A 285 21.57 30.84 20.02
CA GLN A 285 21.81 30.46 21.42
C GLN A 285 23.18 30.94 21.92
N THR A 286 24.23 30.84 21.09
CA THR A 286 25.57 31.33 21.44
C THR A 286 25.57 32.86 21.61
N LYS A 287 24.84 33.59 20.74
CA LYS A 287 24.66 35.03 20.85
C LYS A 287 23.89 35.42 22.11
N ALA A 288 22.83 34.69 22.46
CA ALA A 288 22.06 34.94 23.70
C ALA A 288 22.90 34.74 24.97
N ILE A 289 23.82 33.77 24.98
CA ILE A 289 24.74 33.53 26.11
C ILE A 289 25.80 34.63 26.21
N ILE A 290 26.31 35.13 25.08
CA ILE A 290 27.25 36.25 25.03
C ILE A 290 26.57 37.54 25.50
N ASP A 291 25.38 37.85 24.97
CA ASP A 291 24.61 39.04 25.34
C ASP A 291 24.19 39.00 26.83
N ALA A 292 23.90 37.82 27.38
CA ALA A 292 23.62 37.63 28.81
C ALA A 292 24.87 37.84 29.68
N LYS A 293 26.06 37.44 29.21
CA LYS A 293 27.34 37.70 29.90
C LYS A 293 27.72 39.17 29.89
N GLU A 294 27.49 39.88 28.78
CA GLU A 294 27.75 41.33 28.69
C GLU A 294 26.82 42.14 29.60
N LYS A 295 25.55 41.73 29.72
CA LYS A 295 24.59 42.32 30.68
C LYS A 295 24.87 41.98 32.14
N ALA A 296 25.50 40.83 32.41
CA ALA A 296 25.86 40.42 33.78
C ALA A 296 27.19 41.04 34.27
N GLY A 297 28.04 41.55 33.36
CA GLY A 297 29.32 42.19 33.68
C GLY A 297 29.27 43.71 33.86
N THR A 298 28.08 44.31 33.90
CA THR A 298 27.86 45.77 34.04
C THR A 298 27.24 46.20 35.38
N ASN A 299 27.49 45.43 36.45
CA ASN A 299 27.28 45.87 37.84
C ASN A 299 28.60 45.92 38.61
#